data_AF-A0A842VKK4-F1
#
_entry.id   AF-A0A842VKK4-F1
#
_cell.length_a   1.000
_cell.length_b   1.000
_cell.length_c   1.000
_cell.angle_alpha   90.00
_cell.angle_beta   90.00
_cell.angle_gamma   90.00
#
_symmetry.space_group_name_H-M   'P 1'
#
loop_
_entity.id
_entity.type
_entity.pdbx_description
1 polymer ?
#
loop_
_entity_poly.entity_id
_entity_poly.type
_entity_poly.pdbx_seq_one_letter_code
_entity_poly.pdbx_strand_id
1 'polypeptide(L)'
;MKELIFQITAALIPAILIALLTSYLTVRLSIKQFYSQKWWEKKAEMYSKIIEYLSYLEVEYNNVLGLYLDIDDNFRNDNDFKAKCHESYKFLQLLVAQGTFIVTNETVKVLKENLKLIDKFENHLDEVKCVSGSDGNAIKMLKDIIENIKDGIDEIRGQAKHDLNVK
;
A
#
# COMPACT_ATOMS: atom_id res chain seq x y z
N MET A 1 -31.09 -33.16 54.68
CA MET A 1 -31.07 -31.83 54.02
C MET A 1 -29.66 -31.22 53.93
N LYS A 2 -28.89 -31.09 55.02
CA LYS A 2 -27.56 -30.46 54.99
C LYS A 2 -26.53 -31.18 54.08
N GLU A 3 -26.52 -32.51 54.05
CA GLU A 3 -25.60 -33.28 53.19
C GLU A 3 -25.88 -33.10 51.69
N LEU A 4 -27.15 -33.03 51.29
CA LEU A 4 -27.53 -32.78 49.90
C LEU A 4 -27.12 -31.37 49.46
N ILE A 5 -27.28 -30.37 50.32
CA ILE A 5 -26.85 -29.00 50.03
C ILE A 5 -25.33 -28.94 49.81
N PHE A 6 -24.55 -29.62 50.64
CA PHE A 6 -23.09 -29.67 50.55
C PHE A 6 -22.60 -30.35 49.27
N GLN A 7 -23.19 -31.49 48.88
CA GLN A 7 -22.83 -32.19 47.64
C GLN A 7 -23.13 -31.33 46.40
N ILE A 8 -24.28 -30.63 46.39
CA ILE A 8 -24.64 -29.73 45.29
C ILE A 8 -23.67 -28.56 45.22
N THR A 9 -23.34 -27.92 46.35
CA THR A 9 -22.40 -26.78 46.36
C THR A 9 -20.98 -27.19 45.94
N ALA A 10 -20.49 -28.34 46.40
CA ALA A 10 -19.18 -28.85 46.05
C ALA A 10 -19.04 -29.15 44.55
N ALA A 11 -20.12 -29.53 43.87
CA ALA A 11 -20.15 -29.74 42.43
C ALA A 11 -20.34 -28.44 41.63
N LEU A 12 -21.13 -27.49 42.14
CA LEU A 12 -21.47 -26.26 41.42
C LEU A 12 -20.29 -25.28 41.32
N ILE A 13 -19.51 -25.14 42.40
CA ILE A 13 -18.39 -24.20 42.47
C ILE A 13 -17.34 -24.44 41.37
N PRO A 14 -16.79 -25.66 41.17
CA PRO A 14 -15.83 -25.91 40.12
C PRO A 14 -16.44 -25.72 38.73
N ALA A 15 -17.71 -26.08 38.52
CA ALA A 15 -18.39 -25.86 37.25
C ALA A 15 -18.51 -24.36 36.90
N ILE A 16 -18.85 -23.52 37.89
CA ILE A 16 -18.90 -22.06 37.72
C ILE A 16 -17.51 -21.50 37.45
N LEU A 17 -16.48 -21.94 38.18
CA LEU A 17 -15.11 -21.49 37.95
C LEU A 17 -14.61 -21.84 36.56
N ILE A 18 -14.87 -23.06 36.09
CA ILE A 18 -14.52 -23.50 34.74
C ILE A 18 -15.27 -22.67 33.70
N ALA A 19 -16.57 -22.42 33.89
CA ALA A 19 -17.37 -21.61 32.98
C ALA A 19 -16.83 -20.16 32.88
N LEU A 20 -16.50 -19.55 34.02
CA LEU A 20 -15.92 -18.21 34.08
C LEU A 20 -14.54 -18.15 33.40
N LEU A 21 -13.65 -19.11 33.69
CA LEU A 21 -12.33 -19.20 33.08
C LEU A 21 -12.43 -19.40 31.56
N THR A 22 -13.30 -20.30 31.11
CA THR A 22 -13.49 -20.60 29.68
C THR A 22 -14.06 -19.41 28.94
N SER A 23 -15.05 -18.72 29.52
CA SER A 23 -15.62 -17.49 28.96
C SER A 23 -14.55 -16.40 28.83
N TYR A 24 -13.77 -16.17 29.90
CA TYR A 24 -12.70 -15.17 29.91
C TYR A 24 -11.62 -15.47 28.85
N LEU A 25 -11.16 -16.72 28.76
CA LEU A 25 -10.16 -17.14 27.78
C LEU A 25 -10.69 -16.99 26.35
N THR A 26 -11.93 -17.41 26.10
CA THR A 26 -12.57 -17.28 24.79
C THR A 26 -12.64 -15.82 24.37
N VAL A 27 -13.13 -14.92 25.23
CA VAL A 27 -13.19 -13.48 24.92
C VAL A 27 -11.81 -12.93 24.62
N ARG A 28 -10.81 -13.27 25.44
CA ARG A 28 -9.43 -12.77 25.24
C ARG A 28 -8.82 -13.26 23.93
N LEU A 29 -9.03 -14.52 23.57
CA LEU A 29 -8.56 -15.10 22.31
C LEU A 29 -9.26 -14.46 21.12
N SER A 30 -10.58 -14.31 21.18
CA SER A 30 -11.37 -13.67 20.13
C SER A 30 -10.94 -12.23 19.90
N ILE A 31 -10.69 -11.46 20.96
CA ILE A 31 -10.18 -10.08 20.86
C ILE A 31 -8.80 -10.06 20.19
N LYS A 32 -7.89 -10.93 20.63
CA LYS A 32 -6.54 -11.02 20.05
C LYS A 32 -6.59 -11.37 18.55
N GLN A 33 -7.44 -12.33 18.19
CA GLN A 33 -7.64 -12.74 16.80
C GLN A 33 -8.23 -11.61 15.96
N PHE A 34 -9.23 -10.89 16.48
CA PHE A 34 -9.84 -9.75 15.80
C PHE A 34 -8.83 -8.64 15.50
N TYR A 35 -8.00 -8.24 16.48
CA TYR A 35 -6.97 -7.24 16.24
C TYR A 35 -5.91 -7.72 15.23
N SER A 36 -5.54 -9.00 15.26
CA SER A 36 -4.62 -9.58 14.29
C SER A 36 -5.19 -9.55 12.87
N GLN A 37 -6.47 -9.90 12.71
CA GLN A 37 -7.16 -9.84 11.43
C GLN A 37 -7.29 -8.40 10.94
N LYS A 38 -7.68 -7.47 11.81
CA LYS A 38 -7.76 -6.04 11.49
C LYS A 38 -6.42 -5.46 11.08
N TRP A 39 -5.33 -5.86 11.74
CA TRP A 39 -3.99 -5.44 11.37
C TRP A 39 -3.60 -5.96 9.98
N TRP A 40 -3.88 -7.24 9.72
CA TRP A 40 -3.63 -7.86 8.43
C TRP A 40 -4.43 -7.19 7.30
N GLU A 41 -5.73 -6.93 7.52
CA GLU A 41 -6.61 -6.20 6.60
C GLU A 41 -6.02 -4.81 6.28
N LYS A 42 -5.63 -4.06 7.32
CA LYS A 42 -5.06 -2.72 7.15
C LYS A 42 -3.75 -2.73 6.36
N LYS A 43 -2.91 -3.75 6.56
CA LYS A 43 -1.65 -3.93 5.84
C LYS A 43 -1.91 -4.27 4.37
N ALA A 44 -2.84 -5.20 4.10
CA ALA A 44 -3.24 -5.56 2.75
C ALA A 44 -3.86 -4.38 2.00
N GLU A 45 -4.74 -3.62 2.66
CA GLU A 45 -5.34 -2.40 2.11
C GLU A 45 -4.26 -1.36 1.74
N MET A 46 -3.27 -1.17 2.61
CA MET A 46 -2.21 -0.19 2.35
C MET A 46 -1.33 -0.61 1.16
N TYR A 47 -0.93 -1.88 1.08
CA TYR A 47 -0.17 -2.38 -0.07
C TYR A 47 -0.96 -2.26 -1.39
N SER A 48 -2.25 -2.61 -1.37
CA SER A 48 -3.12 -2.45 -2.53
C SER A 48 -3.20 -0.99 -2.99
N LYS A 49 -3.38 -0.04 -2.06
CA LYS A 49 -3.40 1.40 -2.38
C LYS A 49 -2.09 1.90 -2.96
N ILE A 50 -0.95 1.45 -2.42
CA ILE A 50 0.37 1.82 -2.94
C ILE A 50 0.53 1.37 -4.38
N ILE A 51 0.20 0.10 -4.65
CA ILE A 51 0.30 -0.48 -5.99
C ILE A 51 -0.64 0.26 -6.94
N GLU A 52 -1.88 0.52 -6.53
CA GLU A 52 -2.85 1.27 -7.34
C GLU A 52 -2.33 2.66 -7.72
N TYR A 53 -1.80 3.42 -6.75
CA TYR A 53 -1.28 4.76 -6.99
C TYR A 53 -0.01 4.77 -7.86
N LEU A 54 0.88 3.79 -7.69
CA LEU A 54 2.02 3.62 -8.59
C LEU A 54 1.56 3.27 -10.02
N SER A 55 0.52 2.44 -10.16
CA SER A 55 -0.03 2.12 -11.49
C SER A 55 -0.68 3.33 -12.17
N TYR A 56 -1.33 4.24 -11.44
CA TYR A 56 -1.80 5.50 -12.05
C TYR A 56 -0.64 6.33 -12.60
N LEU A 57 0.47 6.44 -11.85
CA LEU A 57 1.66 7.13 -12.31
C LEU A 57 2.29 6.44 -13.53
N GLU A 58 2.40 5.11 -13.50
CA GLU A 58 2.91 4.32 -14.64
C GLU A 58 2.12 4.61 -15.93
N VAL A 59 0.79 4.60 -15.83
CA VAL A 59 -0.09 4.88 -16.97
C VAL A 59 0.09 6.32 -17.47
N GLU A 60 0.17 7.30 -16.56
CA GLU A 60 0.38 8.70 -16.97
C GLU A 60 1.71 8.90 -17.67
N TYR A 61 2.82 8.36 -17.14
CA TYR A 61 4.12 8.50 -17.81
C TYR A 61 4.17 7.75 -19.14
N ASN A 62 3.48 6.62 -19.28
CA ASN A 62 3.32 5.97 -20.59
C ASN A 62 2.54 6.85 -21.57
N ASN A 63 1.48 7.53 -21.14
CA ASN A 63 0.72 8.46 -21.99
C ASN A 63 1.60 9.64 -22.43
N VAL A 64 2.37 10.22 -21.50
CA VAL A 64 3.32 11.30 -21.79
C VAL A 64 4.39 10.82 -22.78
N LEU A 65 4.92 9.61 -22.60
CA LEU A 65 5.87 9.01 -23.54
C LEU A 65 5.25 8.80 -24.93
N GLY A 66 4.00 8.36 -25.01
CA GLY A 66 3.24 8.22 -26.25
C GLY A 66 3.15 9.53 -27.04
N LEU A 67 2.89 10.65 -26.33
CA LEU A 67 2.91 11.99 -26.92
C LEU A 67 4.27 12.37 -27.50
N TYR A 68 5.36 12.11 -26.77
CA TYR A 68 6.71 12.45 -27.23
C TYR A 68 7.17 11.64 -28.44
N LEU A 69 6.63 10.43 -28.60
CA LEU A 69 6.96 9.54 -29.69
C LEU A 69 6.01 9.66 -30.89
N ASP A 70 4.93 10.46 -30.78
CA ASP A 70 3.88 10.60 -31.80
C ASP A 70 3.23 9.24 -32.15
N ILE A 71 3.16 8.32 -31.16
CA ILE A 71 2.68 6.94 -31.34
C ILE A 71 1.20 6.82 -30.96
N ASP A 72 0.66 7.75 -30.18
CA ASP A 72 -0.69 7.64 -29.61
C ASP A 72 -1.53 8.91 -29.82
N ASP A 73 -2.44 8.85 -30.80
CA ASP A 73 -3.48 9.87 -31.04
C ASP A 73 -4.56 9.86 -29.95
N ASN A 74 -4.60 8.83 -29.10
CA ASN A 74 -5.59 8.64 -28.04
C ASN A 74 -5.13 9.28 -26.72
N PHE A 75 -4.48 10.44 -26.80
CA PHE A 75 -4.07 11.20 -25.64
C PHE A 75 -5.26 11.38 -24.69
N ARG A 76 -5.17 10.70 -23.54
CA ARG A 76 -6.21 10.68 -22.54
C ARG A 76 -6.18 11.99 -21.77
N ASN A 77 -6.70 13.06 -22.38
CA ASN A 77 -6.86 14.35 -21.72
C ASN A 77 -8.08 14.34 -20.79
N ASP A 78 -8.10 13.39 -19.87
CA ASP A 78 -9.12 13.28 -18.83
C ASP A 78 -8.62 14.06 -17.61
N ASN A 79 -9.23 15.21 -17.36
CA ASN A 79 -8.90 16.05 -16.21
C ASN A 79 -9.07 15.28 -14.88
N ASP A 80 -9.98 14.31 -14.81
CA ASP A 80 -10.18 13.49 -13.63
C ASP A 80 -9.01 12.52 -13.43
N PHE A 81 -8.41 12.03 -14.51
CA PHE A 81 -7.23 11.16 -14.44
C PHE A 81 -5.98 11.92 -13.99
N LYS A 82 -5.77 13.14 -14.49
CA LYS A 82 -4.67 14.02 -14.03
C LYS A 82 -4.82 14.38 -12.55
N ALA A 83 -6.04 14.67 -12.09
CA ALA A 83 -6.31 14.92 -10.68
C ALA A 83 -5.95 13.70 -9.82
N LYS A 84 -6.30 12.49 -10.27
CA LYS A 84 -5.92 11.24 -9.61
C LYS A 84 -4.41 11.02 -9.57
N CYS A 85 -3.68 11.35 -10.63
CA CYS A 85 -2.21 11.23 -10.64
C CYS A 85 -1.56 12.17 -9.61
N HIS A 86 -2.04 13.42 -9.52
CA HIS A 86 -1.58 14.37 -8.50
C HIS A 86 -1.89 13.89 -7.08
N GLU A 87 -3.09 13.36 -6.87
CA GLU A 87 -3.49 12.77 -5.59
C GLU A 87 -2.61 11.56 -5.24
N SER A 88 -2.36 10.69 -6.22
CA SER A 88 -1.50 9.52 -6.08
C SER A 88 -0.09 9.92 -5.64
N TYR A 89 0.48 10.92 -6.32
CA TYR A 89 1.81 11.43 -6.01
C TYR A 89 1.89 11.98 -4.57
N LYS A 90 0.95 12.83 -4.18
CA LYS A 90 0.87 13.38 -2.81
C LYS A 90 0.68 12.31 -1.75
N PHE A 91 -0.16 11.32 -2.02
CA PHE A 91 -0.38 10.20 -1.11
C PHE A 91 0.92 9.43 -0.88
N LEU A 92 1.66 9.09 -1.95
CA LEU A 92 2.91 8.35 -1.85
C LEU A 92 3.98 9.15 -1.10
N GLN A 93 4.07 10.47 -1.34
CA GLN A 93 4.95 11.34 -0.55
C GLN A 93 4.59 11.36 0.94
N LEU A 94 3.30 11.49 1.25
CA LEU A 94 2.82 11.46 2.63
C LEU A 94 3.13 10.12 3.29
N LEU A 95 2.96 9.01 2.57
CA LEU A 95 3.28 7.67 3.07
C LEU A 95 4.78 7.52 3.36
N VAL A 96 5.65 8.00 2.47
CA VAL A 96 7.10 8.01 2.70
C VAL A 96 7.46 8.88 3.91
N ALA A 97 6.79 10.00 4.12
CA ALA A 97 6.98 10.86 5.29
C ALA A 97 6.49 10.22 6.60
N GLN A 98 5.42 9.41 6.55
CA GLN A 98 4.92 8.64 7.70
C GLN A 98 5.83 7.46 8.06
N GLY A 99 6.67 7.00 7.14
CA GLY A 99 7.64 5.93 7.37
C GLY A 99 7.01 4.55 7.56
N THR A 100 7.58 3.71 8.43
CA THR A 100 7.23 2.29 8.57
C THR A 100 6.04 1.99 9.47
N PHE A 101 5.09 2.91 9.58
CA PHE A 101 3.98 2.72 10.51
C PHE A 101 3.08 1.53 10.13
N ILE A 102 2.87 1.30 8.82
CA ILE A 102 2.02 0.21 8.30
C ILE A 102 2.79 -0.70 7.34
N VAL A 103 3.73 -0.13 6.59
CA VAL A 103 4.56 -0.82 5.59
C VAL A 103 5.99 -1.01 6.06
N THR A 104 6.73 -1.88 5.39
CA THR A 104 8.13 -2.18 5.74
C THR A 104 9.09 -1.05 5.36
N ASN A 105 10.29 -1.08 5.93
CA ASN A 105 11.36 -0.12 5.57
C ASN A 105 11.73 -0.26 4.10
N GLU A 106 11.73 -1.48 3.60
CA GLU A 106 12.05 -1.82 2.23
C GLU A 106 11.03 -1.18 1.27
N THR A 107 9.73 -1.25 1.58
CA THR A 107 8.67 -0.59 0.77
C THR A 107 8.89 0.92 0.73
N VAL A 108 9.14 1.53 1.89
CA VAL A 108 9.38 2.98 1.97
C VAL A 108 10.62 3.39 1.18
N LYS A 109 11.66 2.56 1.19
CA LYS A 109 12.89 2.79 0.43
C LYS A 109 12.62 2.78 -1.08
N VAL A 110 11.95 1.74 -1.58
CA VAL A 110 11.57 1.60 -3.00
C VAL A 110 10.71 2.77 -3.46
N LEU A 111 9.72 3.15 -2.64
CA LEU A 111 8.87 4.31 -2.92
C LEU A 111 9.67 5.60 -2.99
N LYS A 112 10.58 5.83 -2.03
CA LYS A 112 11.41 7.02 -2.00
C LYS A 112 12.34 7.12 -3.21
N GLU A 113 12.85 5.99 -3.71
CA GLU A 113 13.69 5.94 -4.92
C GLU A 113 12.88 6.29 -6.17
N ASN A 114 11.67 5.74 -6.30
CA ASN A 114 10.75 6.06 -7.38
C ASN A 114 10.33 7.54 -7.40
N LEU A 115 9.91 8.08 -6.25
CA LEU A 115 9.47 9.48 -6.14
C LEU A 115 10.61 10.46 -6.47
N LYS A 116 11.86 10.14 -6.12
CA LYS A 116 13.02 10.98 -6.48
C LYS A 116 13.23 11.08 -7.99
N LEU A 117 12.99 9.99 -8.73
CA LEU A 117 13.12 10.02 -10.20
C LEU A 117 12.00 10.84 -10.83
N ILE A 118 10.79 10.71 -10.30
CA ILE A 118 9.64 11.52 -10.69
C ILE A 118 9.94 13.01 -10.45
N ASP A 119 10.35 13.39 -9.24
CA ASP A 119 10.73 14.77 -8.90
C ASP A 119 11.80 15.30 -9.87
N LYS A 120 12.82 14.49 -10.19
CA LYS A 120 13.88 14.89 -11.11
C LYS A 120 13.35 15.18 -12.50
N PHE A 121 12.40 14.38 -12.98
CA PHE A 121 11.79 14.56 -14.29
C PHE A 121 10.83 15.74 -14.34
N GLU A 122 10.00 15.95 -13.32
CA GLU A 122 9.11 17.12 -13.25
C GLU A 122 9.91 18.42 -13.26
N ASN A 123 11.00 18.49 -12.48
CA ASN A 123 11.92 19.63 -12.53
C ASN A 123 12.54 19.82 -13.93
N HIS A 124 12.93 18.73 -14.60
CA HIS A 124 13.46 18.80 -15.96
C HIS A 124 12.41 19.29 -16.97
N LEU A 125 11.14 18.89 -16.84
CA LEU A 125 10.06 19.39 -17.70
C LEU A 125 9.83 20.89 -17.53
N ASP A 126 9.91 21.41 -16.31
CA ASP A 126 9.79 22.84 -16.05
C ASP A 126 10.94 23.65 -16.66
N GLU A 127 12.15 23.08 -16.71
CA GLU A 127 13.31 23.66 -17.41
C GLU A 127 13.17 23.59 -18.93
N VAL A 128 12.60 22.51 -19.48
CA VAL A 128 12.53 22.21 -20.92
C VAL A 128 11.29 22.79 -21.60
N LYS A 129 10.27 23.27 -20.87
CA LYS A 129 9.09 23.97 -21.43
C LYS A 129 9.41 25.12 -22.40
N CYS A 130 10.66 25.60 -22.45
CA CYS A 130 11.14 26.61 -23.38
C CYS A 130 11.72 26.08 -24.72
N VAL A 131 11.86 24.76 -24.91
CA VAL A 131 12.50 24.17 -26.10
C VAL A 131 11.53 23.20 -26.79
N SER A 132 10.89 23.65 -27.86
CA SER A 132 10.02 22.83 -28.70
C SER A 132 10.84 21.81 -29.49
N GLY A 133 10.81 20.55 -29.07
CA GLY A 133 11.40 19.44 -29.80
C GLY A 133 11.29 18.12 -29.04
N SER A 134 11.24 17.02 -29.78
CA SER A 134 11.40 15.65 -29.25
C SER A 134 12.79 15.54 -28.61
N ASP A 135 12.88 15.86 -27.32
CA ASP A 135 14.11 15.74 -26.56
C ASP A 135 14.34 14.25 -26.27
N GLY A 136 15.31 13.65 -26.97
CA GLY A 136 15.72 12.27 -26.77
C GLY A 136 16.13 11.98 -25.32
N ASN A 137 16.57 12.99 -24.57
CA ASN A 137 16.87 12.87 -23.15
C ASN A 137 15.58 12.73 -22.31
N ALA A 138 14.54 13.52 -22.59
CA ALA A 138 13.24 13.40 -21.92
C ALA A 138 12.58 12.05 -22.18
N ILE A 139 12.64 11.54 -23.43
CA ILE A 139 12.17 10.20 -23.79
C ILE A 139 12.90 9.12 -22.99
N LYS A 140 14.22 9.24 -22.87
CA LYS A 140 15.02 8.29 -22.08
C LYS A 140 14.64 8.33 -20.60
N MET A 141 14.54 9.53 -20.01
CA MET A 141 14.12 9.68 -18.62
C MET A 141 12.73 9.09 -18.36
N LEU A 142 11.77 9.31 -19.25
CA LEU A 142 10.43 8.73 -19.15
C LEU A 142 10.47 7.20 -19.14
N LYS A 143 11.26 6.59 -20.03
CA LYS A 143 11.45 5.13 -20.05
C LYS A 143 12.06 4.62 -18.74
N ASP A 144 13.11 5.27 -18.27
CA ASP A 144 13.78 4.91 -17.02
C ASP A 144 12.82 5.01 -15.81
N ILE A 145 11.92 6.00 -15.80
CA ILE A 145 10.89 6.16 -14.77
C ILE A 145 9.85 5.05 -14.85
N ILE A 146 9.33 4.77 -16.05
CA ILE A 146 8.32 3.72 -16.24
C ILE A 146 8.89 2.35 -15.83
N GLU A 147 10.13 2.06 -16.19
CA GLU A 147 10.82 0.82 -15.81
C GLU A 147 11.01 0.74 -14.29
N ASN A 148 11.45 1.83 -13.64
CA ASN A 148 11.60 1.85 -12.18
C ASN A 148 10.26 1.71 -11.45
N ILE A 149 9.19 2.34 -11.94
CA ILE A 149 7.85 2.21 -11.35
C ILE A 149 7.39 0.75 -11.45
N LYS A 150 7.61 0.09 -12.59
CA LYS A 150 7.28 -1.33 -12.77
C LYS A 150 8.07 -2.23 -11.82
N ASP A 151 9.38 -2.06 -11.76
CA ASP A 151 10.26 -2.80 -10.86
C ASP A 151 9.86 -2.57 -9.39
N GLY A 152 9.53 -1.33 -9.04
CA GLY A 152 9.06 -0.95 -7.71
C GLY A 152 7.71 -1.60 -7.37
N ILE A 153 6.76 -1.65 -8.30
CA ILE A 153 5.49 -2.37 -8.12
C ILE A 153 5.75 -3.85 -7.86
N ASP A 154 6.63 -4.48 -8.64
CA ASP A 154 6.94 -5.90 -8.49
C ASP A 154 7.68 -6.22 -7.19
N GLU A 155 8.60 -5.36 -6.77
CA GLU A 155 9.28 -5.47 -5.48
C GLU A 155 8.28 -5.32 -4.32
N ILE A 156 7.43 -4.30 -4.35
CA ILE A 156 6.39 -4.07 -3.32
C ILE A 156 5.40 -5.23 -3.29
N ARG A 157 5.04 -5.80 -4.43
CA ARG A 157 4.20 -7.00 -4.51
C ARG A 157 4.90 -8.22 -3.88
N GLY A 158 6.20 -8.38 -4.08
CA GLY A 158 7.01 -9.40 -3.42
C GLY A 158 7.02 -9.25 -1.90
N GLN A 159 7.24 -8.02 -1.42
CA GLN A 159 7.21 -7.69 0.00
C GLN A 159 5.82 -7.91 0.60
N ALA A 160 4.75 -7.50 -0.11
CA ALA A 160 3.37 -7.73 0.32
C ALA A 160 3.05 -9.23 0.47
N LYS A 161 3.49 -10.08 -0.47
CA LYS A 161 3.31 -11.54 -0.37
C LYS A 161 4.00 -12.12 0.86
N HIS A 162 5.25 -11.73 1.10
CA HIS A 162 6.02 -12.16 2.27
C HIS A 162 5.33 -11.72 3.57
N ASP A 163 4.92 -10.46 3.63
CA ASP A 163 4.36 -9.82 4.81
C ASP A 163 2.95 -10.29 5.18
N LEU A 164 2.15 -10.62 4.18
CA LEU A 164 0.80 -11.11 4.35
C LEU A 164 0.77 -12.64 4.47
N ASN A 165 1.93 -13.30 4.35
CA ASN A 165 2.08 -14.76 4.33
C ASN A 165 1.13 -15.43 3.31
N VAL A 166 0.98 -14.81 2.14
CA VAL A 166 0.16 -15.32 1.04
C VAL A 166 1.07 -16.19 0.19
N LYS A 167 0.82 -17.50 0.21
CA LYS A 167 1.52 -18.49 -0.62
C LYS A 167 1.10 -18.41 -2.08
#